data_AF-A0A536VHX8-F1
#
_entry.id   AF-A0A536VHX8-F1
#
_cell.length_a   1.000
_cell.length_b   1.000
_cell.length_c   1.000
_cell.angle_alpha   90.00
_cell.angle_beta   90.00
_cell.angle_gamma   90.00
#
_symmetry.space_group_name_H-M   'P 1'
#
loop_
_entity.id
_entity.type
_entity.pdbx_description
1 polymer ?
#
loop_
_entity_poly.entity_id
_entity_poly.type
_entity_poly.pdbx_seq_one_letter_code
_entity_poly.pdbx_strand_id
1 'polypeptide(L)' 'MQIRLDQLATHLQKNLRPLYTLWGDEPLLAQEAGDAIRAAARAAGHSERQVHVVSGAHFN' A
#
# COMPACT_ATOMS: atom_id res chain seq x y z
N MET A 1 -0.96 -1.82 13.43
CA MET A 1 -1.55 -3.16 13.15
C MET A 1 -0.73 -3.78 12.04
N GLN A 2 -0.21 -5.00 12.23
CA GLN A 2 0.43 -5.75 11.16
C GLN A 2 -0.62 -6.63 10.48
N ILE A 3 -0.68 -6.57 9.15
CA ILE A 3 -1.59 -7.35 8.33
C ILE A 3 -0.71 -8.20 7.41
N ARG A 4 -0.95 -9.50 7.39
CA ARG A 4 -0.30 -10.38 6.42
C ARG A 4 -0.91 -10.17 5.03
N LEU A 5 -0.12 -10.40 3.97
CA LEU A 5 -0.56 -10.16 2.59
C LEU A 5 -1.84 -10.93 2.23
N ASP A 6 -1.97 -12.18 2.68
CA ASP A 6 -3.16 -13.01 2.45
C ASP A 6 -4.44 -12.46 3.09
N GLN A 7 -4.32 -11.65 4.15
CA GLN A 7 -5.45 -11.01 4.83
C GLN A 7 -5.73 -9.60 4.29
N LEU A 8 -4.84 -9.04 3.46
CA LEU A 8 -4.92 -7.67 2.97
C LEU A 8 -6.20 -7.44 2.16
N ALA A 9 -6.55 -8.35 1.25
CA ALA A 9 -7.74 -8.21 0.41
C ALA A 9 -9.03 -8.09 1.25
N THR A 10 -9.21 -8.97 2.24
CA THR A 10 -10.36 -8.93 3.15
C THR A 10 -10.36 -7.67 4.00
N HIS A 11 -9.19 -7.21 4.46
CA HIS A 11 -9.09 -5.96 5.21
C HIS A 11 -9.51 -4.76 4.36
N LEU A 12 -9.01 -4.65 3.12
CA LEU A 12 -9.32 -3.55 2.20
C LEU A 12 -10.81 -3.49 1.85
N GLN A 13 -11.46 -4.64 1.68
CA GLN A 13 -12.90 -4.70 1.43
C GLN A 13 -13.73 -4.22 2.63
N LYS A 14 -13.29 -4.52 3.87
CA LYS A 14 -14.00 -4.13 5.08
C LYS A 14 -13.77 -2.65 5.42
N ASN A 15 -12.53 -2.19 5.34
CA ASN A 15 -12.17 -0.83 5.71
C ASN A 15 -10.86 -0.41 5.05
N LEU A 16 -10.96 0.45 4.05
CA LEU A 16 -9.81 1.15 3.48
C LEU A 16 -9.34 2.25 4.45
N ARG A 17 -8.20 2.03 5.11
CA ARG A 17 -7.54 3.03 5.96
C ARG A 17 -6.80 4.09 5.12
N PRO A 18 -6.62 5.31 5.64
CA PRO A 18 -5.94 6.39 4.91
C PRO A 18 -4.41 6.23 4.81
N LEU A 19 -3.79 5.38 5.64
CA LEU A 19 -2.34 5.16 5.65
C LEU A 19 -2.01 3.67 5.75
N TYR A 20 -1.11 3.23 4.87
CA TYR A 20 -0.53 1.89 4.89
C TYR A 20 0.98 2.00 4.79
N THR A 21 1.69 1.24 5.62
CA THR A 21 3.14 1.07 5.53
C THR A 21 3.41 -0.32 4.96
N LEU A 22 4.06 -0.37 3.80
CA LEU A 22 4.50 -1.60 3.17
C LEU A 22 5.99 -1.79 3.46
N TRP A 23 6.35 -2.91 4.07
CA TRP A 23 7.72 -3.25 4.40
C TRP A 23 7.89 -4.77 4.32
N GLY A 24 9.08 -5.23 3.97
CA GLY A 24 9.42 -6.64 3.85
C GLY A 24 10.58 -6.83 2.89
N ASP A 25 11.25 -7.98 3.00
CA ASP A 25 12.45 -8.28 2.23
C ASP A 25 12.14 -8.86 0.84
N GLU A 26 10.87 -9.21 0.59
CA GLU A 26 10.37 -9.80 -0.64
C GLU A 26 9.76 -8.73 -1.57
N PRO A 27 10.44 -8.31 -2.66
CA PRO A 27 9.98 -7.20 -3.49
C PRO A 27 8.64 -7.47 -4.18
N LEU A 28 8.39 -8.73 -4.57
CA LEU A 28 7.15 -9.12 -5.23
C LEU A 28 5.95 -8.95 -4.30
N LEU A 29 6.07 -9.38 -3.04
CA LEU A 29 4.99 -9.27 -2.06
C LEU A 29 4.67 -7.79 -1.76
N ALA A 30 5.70 -6.93 -1.67
CA ALA A 30 5.50 -5.50 -1.48
C ALA A 30 4.78 -4.86 -2.68
N GLN A 31 5.14 -5.27 -3.91
CA GLN A 31 4.46 -4.80 -5.12
C GLN A 31 2.99 -5.22 -5.14
N GLU A 32 2.70 -6.50 -4.89
CA GLU A 32 1.33 -7.04 -4.85
C GLU A 32 0.47 -6.35 -3.79
N ALA A 33 1.03 -6.09 -2.60
CA ALA A 33 0.35 -5.33 -1.56
C ALA A 33 0.00 -3.91 -2.02
N GLY A 34 0.96 -3.23 -2.65
CA GLY A 34 0.77 -1.88 -3.18
C GLY A 34 -0.24 -1.82 -4.32
N ASP A 35 -0.30 -2.85 -5.16
CA ASP A 35 -1.32 -2.97 -6.21
C ASP A 35 -2.71 -3.18 -5.62
N ALA A 36 -2.85 -4.07 -4.63
CA ALA A 36 -4.12 -4.32 -3.95
C ALA A 36 -4.67 -3.05 -3.28
N ILE A 37 -3.83 -2.30 -2.56
CA ILE A 37 -4.23 -1.04 -1.91
C ILE A 37 -4.69 -0.01 -2.96
N ARG A 38 -3.96 0.14 -4.06
CA ARG A 38 -4.32 1.07 -5.14
C ARG A 38 -5.62 0.67 -5.83
N ALA A 39 -5.84 -0.62 -6.06
CA ALA A 39 -7.09 -1.12 -6.63
C ALA A 39 -8.29 -0.80 -5.71
N ALA A 40 -8.16 -1.06 -4.41
CA ALA A 40 -9.19 -0.73 -3.42
C ALA A 40 -9.44 0.78 -3.33
N ALA A 41 -8.39 1.60 -3.35
CA ALA A 41 -8.52 3.06 -3.34
C ALA A 41 -9.27 3.59 -4.56
N ARG A 42 -8.98 3.07 -5.76
CA ARG A 42 -9.73 3.42 -6.98
C ARG A 42 -11.19 3.01 -6.89
N ALA A 43 -11.48 1.81 -6.36
CA ALA A 43 -12.85 1.35 -6.14
C ALA A 43 -13.62 2.22 -5.13
N ALA A 44 -12.91 2.84 -4.17
CA ALA A 44 -13.47 3.80 -3.22
C ALA A 44 -13.60 5.24 -3.78
N GLY A 45 -13.28 5.47 -5.06
CA GLY A 45 -13.40 6.78 -5.72
C GLY A 45 -12.15 7.65 -5.71
N HIS A 46 -11.01 7.15 -5.20
CA HIS A 46 -9.74 7.86 -5.26
C HIS A 46 -9.08 7.68 -6.64
N SER A 47 -9.27 8.65 -7.53
CA SER A 47 -8.79 8.58 -8.92
C SER A 47 -7.40 9.20 -9.12
N GLU A 48 -7.02 10.19 -8.31
CA GLU A 48 -5.72 10.85 -8.39
C GLU A 48 -4.63 10.05 -7.66
N ARG A 49 -3.41 10.05 -8.21
CA ARG A 49 -2.22 9.46 -7.59
C ARG A 49 -1.03 10.39 -7.75
N GLN A 50 -0.45 10.76 -6.62
CA GLN A 50 0.85 11.42 -6.57
C GLN A 50 1.87 10.44 -5.99
N VAL A 51 3.10 10.45 -6.53
CA VAL A 51 4.17 9.53 -6.14
C VAL A 51 5.41 10.34 -5.85
N HIS A 52 5.91 10.19 -4.63
CA HIS A 52 7.17 10.79 -4.21
C HIS A 52 8.17 9.66 -4.00
N VAL A 53 9.22 9.66 -4.82
CA VAL A 53 10.36 8.74 -4.65
C VAL A 53 11.45 9.52 -3.96
N VAL A 54 11.91 9.01 -2.82
CA VAL A 54 13.04 9.61 -2.10
C VAL A 54 14.27 8.74 -2.31
N SER A 55 15.35 9.36 -2.78
CA SER A 55 16.64 8.71 -3.05
C SER A 55 17.76 9.50 -2.36
N GLY A 56 18.64 8.82 -1.63
CA GLY A 56 19.82 9.41 -0.97
C GLY A 56 19.88 9.19 0.54
N ALA A 57 21.09 9.26 1.12
CA ALA A 57 21.37 9.07 2.55
C ALA A 57 21.37 10.36 3.39
N HIS A 58 20.99 11.50 2.79
CA HIS A 58 21.04 12.81 3.45
C HIS A 58 19.63 13.30 3.74
N PHE A 59 19.07 12.74 4.81
CA PHE A 59 17.93 13.32 5.51
C PHE A 59 18.50 14.13 6.68
N ASN A 60 18.81 15.41 6.43
CA ASN A 60 19.06 16.40 7.47
C ASN A 60 17.89 17.39 7.50
#